data_AF-A0A814T168-F1
#
_entry.id   AF-A0A814T168-F1
#
_cell.length_a   1.000
_cell.length_b   1.000
_cell.length_c   1.000
_cell.angle_alpha   90.00
_cell.angle_beta   90.00
_cell.angle_gamma   90.00
#
_symmetry.space_group_name_H-M   'P 1'
#
loop_
_entity.id
_entity.type
_entity.pdbx_description
1 polymer ?
#
loop_
_entity_poly.entity_id
_entity_poly.type
_entity_poly.pdbx_seq_one_letter_code
_entity_poly.pdbx_strand_id
1 'polypeptide(L)'
;MMNIHQFRLWFLTITTFIYISDTSDSNNFYYSTNVTEATNKFVAACLNVEGSIEYFIHPLKGVHDEPLQATVCARGNSHARSIIYTISGTHGIEGYAGSMAQISMLHMSSLIPFDNVRVVHLHMINPYGASFISKENEDNADQLKNEPKYYDLGYDNSILQRLIDGIDLPNLSNQTVQQQAFALFAQLMAEHGEHAVNTALKTGQGKRPQGIGYFGPFKSWSSATSEQVVKKYLQNADNVLLIDWHTAVGLYGNWTYLPMDNVSATAFQRWIPDAPTEPYDIVVPIGGELPYSSIKSISGAKHLMRVAWEAGTYQVTPDISAMFFQRLYCRFYSNLSDPFCQQIIAKTREYFYPQGTDWKILTYNAINELLPRIVSGFVGEISNGTPSIMSHFLETLALLICLLNFTIQLNR
;
A
#
# COMPACT_ATOMS: atom_id res chain seq x y z
N MET A 1 32.78 -44.16 13.55
CA MET A 1 32.00 -43.65 14.70
C MET A 1 32.22 -42.15 14.77
N MET A 2 31.17 -41.35 14.60
CA MET A 2 31.28 -39.88 14.58
C MET A 2 31.38 -39.39 16.04
N ASN A 3 32.38 -38.54 16.35
CA ASN A 3 32.58 -37.99 17.71
C ASN A 3 31.38 -37.09 18.09
N ILE A 4 30.96 -37.13 19.35
CA ILE A 4 29.88 -36.33 19.96
C ILE A 4 29.95 -34.83 19.57
N HIS A 5 31.15 -34.26 19.40
CA HIS A 5 31.30 -32.88 18.93
C HIS A 5 30.92 -32.68 17.46
N GLN A 6 31.28 -33.62 16.58
CA GLN A 6 30.86 -33.60 15.18
C GLN A 6 29.35 -33.85 15.06
N PHE A 7 28.77 -34.73 15.89
CA PHE A 7 27.33 -34.95 15.94
C PHE A 7 26.57 -33.69 16.36
N ARG A 8 27.06 -32.94 17.36
CA ARG A 8 26.47 -31.65 17.78
C ARG A 8 26.56 -30.56 16.72
N LEU A 9 27.69 -30.43 16.03
CA LEU A 9 27.86 -29.47 14.93
C LEU A 9 26.95 -29.82 13.74
N TRP A 10 26.80 -31.11 13.43
CA TRP A 10 25.90 -31.62 12.39
C TRP A 10 24.42 -31.44 12.76
N PHE A 11 24.05 -31.68 14.02
CA PHE A 11 22.69 -31.43 14.52
C PHE A 11 22.35 -29.93 14.52
N LEU A 12 23.27 -29.06 14.95
CA LEU A 12 23.08 -27.60 14.93
C LEU A 12 22.96 -27.06 13.50
N THR A 13 23.76 -27.56 12.56
CA THR A 13 23.62 -27.17 11.14
C THR A 13 22.31 -27.67 10.55
N ILE A 14 21.87 -28.90 10.85
CA ILE A 14 20.58 -29.43 10.39
C ILE A 14 19.41 -28.71 11.02
N THR A 15 19.41 -28.42 12.33
CA THR A 15 18.33 -27.66 12.97
C THR A 15 18.28 -26.23 12.46
N THR A 16 19.43 -25.61 12.16
CA THR A 16 19.47 -24.26 11.56
C THR A 16 18.97 -24.29 10.11
N PHE A 17 19.35 -25.30 9.32
CA PHE A 17 18.82 -25.49 7.96
C PHE A 17 17.34 -25.80 7.94
N ILE A 18 16.83 -26.65 8.85
CA ILE A 18 15.41 -26.97 8.98
C ILE A 18 14.63 -25.73 9.45
N TYR A 19 15.13 -24.97 10.42
CA TYR A 19 14.46 -23.75 10.88
C TYR A 19 14.45 -22.66 9.80
N ILE A 20 15.52 -22.53 9.00
CA ILE A 20 15.57 -21.61 7.86
C ILE A 20 14.65 -22.08 6.72
N SER A 21 14.55 -23.37 6.42
CA SER A 21 13.65 -23.89 5.39
C SER A 21 12.18 -23.82 5.79
N ASP A 22 11.86 -24.12 7.06
CA ASP A 22 10.50 -24.09 7.59
C ASP A 22 9.99 -22.65 7.77
N THR A 23 10.87 -21.69 8.05
CA THR A 23 10.53 -20.25 8.03
C THR A 23 10.51 -19.66 6.63
N SER A 24 11.33 -20.12 5.68
CA SER A 24 11.30 -19.59 4.31
C SER A 24 10.03 -20.00 3.55
N ASP A 25 9.55 -21.23 3.74
CA ASP A 25 8.32 -21.71 3.10
C ASP A 25 7.05 -21.17 3.79
N SER A 26 7.04 -21.04 5.13
CA SER A 26 5.91 -20.45 5.86
C SER A 26 5.79 -18.93 5.67
N ASN A 27 6.89 -18.19 5.54
CA ASN A 27 6.85 -16.74 5.28
C ASN A 27 6.43 -16.40 3.84
N ASN A 28 6.59 -17.33 2.89
CA ASN A 28 6.10 -17.17 1.51
C ASN A 28 4.58 -17.39 1.42
N PHE A 29 3.93 -17.91 2.47
CA PHE A 29 2.50 -18.25 2.46
C PHE A 29 1.60 -17.02 2.24
N TYR A 30 1.99 -15.85 2.75
CA TYR A 30 1.16 -14.63 2.70
C TYR A 30 1.30 -13.82 1.40
N TYR A 31 2.38 -14.06 0.66
CA TYR A 31 2.64 -13.40 -0.60
C TYR A 31 1.90 -14.09 -1.74
N SER A 32 1.49 -13.32 -2.74
CA SER A 32 0.70 -13.84 -3.86
C SER A 32 1.38 -13.55 -5.19
N THR A 33 1.16 -14.41 -6.16
CA THR A 33 1.72 -14.32 -7.51
C THR A 33 0.77 -13.65 -8.51
N ASN A 34 -0.54 -13.67 -8.21
CA ASN A 34 -1.60 -13.11 -9.02
C ASN A 34 -2.79 -12.66 -8.16
N VAL A 35 -3.70 -11.88 -8.75
CA VAL A 35 -4.82 -11.24 -8.04
C VAL A 35 -5.83 -12.25 -7.48
N THR A 36 -6.02 -13.39 -8.15
CA THR A 36 -6.91 -14.47 -7.69
C THR A 36 -6.35 -15.12 -6.42
N GLU A 37 -5.06 -15.43 -6.40
CA GLU A 37 -4.38 -15.97 -5.22
C GLU A 37 -4.44 -14.99 -4.04
N ALA A 38 -4.16 -13.70 -4.29
CA ALA A 38 -4.23 -12.66 -3.26
C ALA A 38 -5.62 -12.57 -2.63
N THR A 39 -6.66 -12.59 -3.46
CA THR A 39 -8.06 -12.56 -3.01
C THR A 39 -8.40 -13.79 -2.19
N ASN A 40 -8.03 -14.99 -2.66
CA ASN A 40 -8.33 -16.24 -1.97
C ASN A 40 -7.65 -16.32 -0.59
N LYS A 41 -6.37 -15.91 -0.50
CA LYS A 41 -5.64 -15.88 0.78
C LYS A 41 -6.25 -14.87 1.74
N PHE A 42 -6.61 -13.68 1.26
CA PHE A 42 -7.28 -12.67 2.08
C PHE A 42 -8.64 -13.13 2.60
N VAL A 43 -9.46 -13.73 1.73
CA VAL A 43 -10.77 -14.31 2.10
C VAL A 43 -10.61 -15.40 3.16
N ALA A 44 -9.66 -16.32 2.97
CA ALA A 44 -9.38 -17.37 3.95
C ALA A 44 -8.96 -16.79 5.31
N ALA A 45 -8.08 -15.79 5.32
CA ALA A 45 -7.68 -15.10 6.55
C ALA A 45 -8.86 -14.39 7.22
N CYS A 46 -9.75 -13.76 6.46
CA CYS A 46 -10.95 -13.10 6.98
C CYS A 46 -11.91 -14.10 7.63
N LEU A 47 -12.15 -15.25 7.00
CA LEU A 47 -13.01 -16.30 7.55
C LEU A 47 -12.44 -16.90 8.84
N ASN A 48 -11.12 -17.09 8.92
CA ASN A 48 -10.45 -17.61 10.11
C ASN A 48 -10.63 -16.71 11.34
N VAL A 49 -10.87 -15.41 11.11
CA VAL A 49 -11.13 -14.43 12.15
C VAL A 49 -12.62 -14.13 12.31
N GLU A 50 -13.51 -14.94 11.71
CA GLU A 50 -14.97 -14.74 11.77
C GLU A 50 -15.40 -13.34 11.27
N GLY A 51 -14.64 -12.76 10.34
CA GLY A 51 -14.98 -11.49 9.70
C GLY A 51 -16.10 -11.66 8.67
N SER A 52 -16.93 -10.64 8.51
CA SER A 52 -17.93 -10.59 7.44
C SER A 52 -17.28 -10.18 6.12
N ILE A 53 -17.67 -10.83 5.03
CA ILE A 53 -17.11 -10.59 3.69
C ILE A 53 -18.15 -9.97 2.77
N GLU A 54 -17.73 -9.00 1.96
CA GLU A 54 -18.51 -8.47 0.85
C GLU A 54 -17.63 -8.31 -0.39
N TYR A 55 -18.20 -8.61 -1.56
CA TYR A 55 -17.50 -8.55 -2.84
C TYR A 55 -18.06 -7.41 -3.69
N PHE A 56 -17.15 -6.63 -4.27
CA PHE A 56 -17.46 -5.63 -5.28
C PHE A 56 -16.87 -6.11 -6.60
N ILE A 57 -17.74 -6.61 -7.48
CA ILE A 57 -17.31 -7.20 -8.75
C ILE A 57 -16.97 -6.08 -9.74
N HIS A 58 -15.77 -6.17 -10.30
CA HIS A 58 -15.33 -5.28 -11.36
C HIS A 58 -15.94 -5.75 -12.70
N PRO A 59 -16.44 -4.84 -13.57
CA PRO A 59 -17.11 -5.21 -14.81
C PRO A 59 -16.16 -5.84 -15.85
N LEU A 60 -14.89 -5.43 -15.85
CA LEU A 60 -13.85 -5.99 -16.72
C LEU A 60 -13.21 -7.25 -16.13
N LYS A 61 -12.58 -8.03 -17.00
CA LYS A 61 -11.72 -9.17 -16.67
C LYS A 61 -10.26 -8.78 -16.59
N GLY A 62 -9.48 -9.62 -15.91
CA GLY A 62 -8.05 -9.47 -15.80
C GLY A 62 -7.30 -9.90 -17.06
N VAL A 63 -5.99 -9.76 -16.98
CA VAL A 63 -5.02 -10.04 -18.03
C VAL A 63 -5.02 -11.52 -18.50
N HIS A 64 -5.51 -12.43 -17.65
CA HIS A 64 -5.66 -13.86 -17.92
C HIS A 64 -7.14 -14.28 -17.91
N ASP A 65 -8.05 -13.37 -18.24
CA ASP A 65 -9.51 -13.54 -18.19
C ASP A 65 -10.07 -13.84 -16.78
N GLU A 66 -9.27 -13.64 -15.72
CA GLU A 66 -9.69 -13.89 -14.35
C GLU A 66 -10.73 -12.86 -13.88
N PRO A 67 -11.66 -13.22 -12.97
CA PRO A 67 -12.56 -12.26 -12.36
C PRO A 67 -11.77 -11.23 -11.55
N LEU A 68 -12.14 -9.95 -11.71
CA LEU A 68 -11.59 -8.85 -10.94
C LEU A 68 -12.62 -8.39 -9.91
N GLN A 69 -12.16 -8.11 -8.69
CA GLN A 69 -13.01 -7.65 -7.60
C GLN A 69 -12.20 -6.95 -6.52
N ALA A 70 -12.82 -6.01 -5.82
CA ALA A 70 -12.39 -5.57 -4.51
C ALA A 70 -13.17 -6.36 -3.45
N THR A 71 -12.52 -6.68 -2.34
CA THR A 71 -13.13 -7.49 -1.28
C THR A 71 -13.06 -6.77 0.05
N VAL A 72 -14.20 -6.66 0.74
CA VAL A 72 -14.23 -6.13 2.10
C VAL A 72 -14.18 -7.28 3.09
N CYS A 73 -13.32 -7.17 4.11
CA CYS A 73 -13.43 -7.92 5.36
C CYS A 73 -13.71 -6.95 6.49
N ALA A 74 -14.80 -7.15 7.23
CA ALA A 74 -15.11 -6.34 8.40
C ALA A 74 -15.25 -7.21 9.66
N ARG A 75 -14.59 -6.80 10.76
CA ARG A 75 -14.66 -7.47 12.06
C ARG A 75 -14.88 -6.47 13.19
N GLY A 76 -15.62 -6.90 14.20
CA GLY A 76 -15.95 -6.13 15.40
C GLY A 76 -17.34 -5.51 15.36
N ASN A 77 -17.68 -4.79 16.43
CA ASN A 77 -18.99 -4.21 16.63
C ASN A 77 -19.34 -3.24 15.48
N SER A 78 -20.43 -3.52 14.76
CA SER A 78 -20.89 -2.70 13.64
C SER A 78 -21.31 -1.28 14.04
N HIS A 79 -21.53 -1.03 15.34
CA HIS A 79 -21.90 0.26 15.92
C HIS A 79 -20.72 0.97 16.59
N ALA A 80 -19.51 0.37 16.56
CA ALA A 80 -18.31 1.01 17.07
C ALA A 80 -18.06 2.34 16.34
N ARG A 81 -17.68 3.35 17.10
CA ARG A 81 -17.41 4.71 16.59
C ARG A 81 -15.94 4.93 16.27
N SER A 82 -15.07 3.99 16.65
CA SER A 82 -13.65 4.00 16.31
C SER A 82 -13.38 2.89 15.31
N ILE A 83 -12.82 3.26 14.16
CA ILE A 83 -12.62 2.34 13.04
C ILE A 83 -11.17 2.38 12.58
N ILE A 84 -10.56 1.20 12.46
CA ILE A 84 -9.32 1.02 11.70
C ILE A 84 -9.74 0.58 10.30
N TYR A 85 -9.54 1.46 9.33
CA TYR A 85 -9.84 1.23 7.93
C TYR A 85 -8.53 1.04 7.17
N THR A 86 -8.37 -0.07 6.46
CA THR A 86 -7.18 -0.30 5.65
C THR A 86 -7.52 -0.51 4.20
N ILE A 87 -6.68 -0.03 3.29
CA ILE A 87 -6.84 -0.17 1.85
C ILE A 87 -5.58 -0.83 1.29
N SER A 88 -5.74 -1.80 0.39
CA SER A 88 -4.65 -2.29 -0.44
C SER A 88 -4.99 -2.12 -1.91
N GLY A 89 -3.95 -1.98 -2.73
CA GLY A 89 -4.10 -1.91 -4.18
C GLY A 89 -4.69 -0.60 -4.65
N THR A 90 -4.45 0.52 -3.96
CA THR A 90 -4.72 1.85 -4.50
C THR A 90 -3.92 2.06 -5.78
N HIS A 91 -2.60 1.83 -5.68
CA HIS A 91 -1.80 1.44 -6.83
C HIS A 91 -1.90 -0.07 -7.00
N GLY A 92 -2.41 -0.53 -8.14
CA GLY A 92 -2.80 -1.93 -8.31
C GLY A 92 -1.69 -2.93 -8.00
N ILE A 93 -0.51 -2.80 -8.62
CA ILE A 93 0.64 -3.69 -8.41
C ILE A 93 1.14 -3.72 -6.94
N GLU A 94 1.03 -2.61 -6.23
CA GLU A 94 1.47 -2.50 -4.83
C GLU A 94 0.49 -3.24 -3.88
N GLY A 95 -0.72 -3.54 -4.39
CA GLY A 95 -1.74 -4.30 -3.69
C GLY A 95 -1.33 -5.72 -3.30
N TYR A 96 -0.30 -6.31 -3.90
CA TYR A 96 0.21 -7.62 -3.45
C TYR A 96 0.91 -7.54 -2.08
N ALA A 97 1.74 -6.51 -1.89
CA ALA A 97 2.37 -6.26 -0.59
C ALA A 97 1.32 -5.82 0.44
N GLY A 98 0.39 -4.96 0.04
CA GLY A 98 -0.73 -4.55 0.89
C GLY A 98 -1.66 -5.70 1.28
N SER A 99 -1.90 -6.65 0.37
CA SER A 99 -2.63 -7.89 0.67
C SER A 99 -1.94 -8.70 1.76
N MET A 100 -0.62 -8.83 1.69
CA MET A 100 0.16 -9.50 2.74
C MET A 100 0.02 -8.77 4.08
N ALA A 101 0.15 -7.43 4.09
CA ALA A 101 0.01 -6.64 5.32
C ALA A 101 -1.39 -6.76 5.95
N GLN A 102 -2.45 -6.74 5.13
CA GLN A 102 -3.82 -6.97 5.59
C GLN A 102 -4.02 -8.37 6.17
N ILE A 103 -3.48 -9.42 5.53
CA ILE A 103 -3.54 -10.79 6.06
C ILE A 103 -2.80 -10.90 7.40
N SER A 104 -1.61 -10.32 7.51
CA SER A 104 -0.85 -10.27 8.77
C SER A 104 -1.65 -9.56 9.87
N MET A 105 -2.31 -8.45 9.56
CA MET A 105 -3.16 -7.74 10.52
C MET A 105 -4.38 -8.57 10.95
N LEU A 106 -5.02 -9.31 10.05
CA LEU A 106 -6.12 -10.23 10.40
C LEU A 106 -5.62 -11.29 11.42
N HIS A 107 -4.44 -11.84 11.21
CA HIS A 107 -3.84 -12.81 12.14
C HIS A 107 -3.52 -12.21 13.53
N MET A 108 -3.38 -10.89 13.62
CA MET A 108 -3.16 -10.14 14.87
C MET A 108 -4.45 -9.66 15.55
N SER A 109 -5.59 -10.25 15.19
CA SER A 109 -6.91 -9.82 15.68
C SER A 109 -7.05 -9.81 17.20
N SER A 110 -6.27 -10.59 17.96
CA SER A 110 -6.30 -10.59 19.43
C SER A 110 -5.84 -9.27 20.07
N LEU A 111 -5.14 -8.40 19.32
CA LEU A 111 -4.71 -7.08 19.79
C LEU A 111 -5.82 -6.03 19.76
N ILE A 112 -6.96 -6.34 19.14
CA ILE A 112 -7.99 -5.36 18.82
C ILE A 112 -9.20 -5.56 19.74
N PRO A 113 -9.57 -4.56 20.56
CA PRO A 113 -10.75 -4.63 21.41
C PRO A 113 -12.03 -4.43 20.56
N PHE A 114 -12.48 -5.51 19.92
CA PHE A 114 -13.56 -5.49 18.93
C PHE A 114 -14.92 -5.01 19.45
N ASP A 115 -15.12 -4.90 20.76
CA ASP A 115 -16.32 -4.31 21.36
C ASP A 115 -16.41 -2.80 21.08
N ASN A 116 -15.25 -2.13 21.03
CA ASN A 116 -15.13 -0.67 20.90
C ASN A 116 -14.49 -0.22 19.58
N VAL A 117 -13.78 -1.12 18.89
CA VAL A 117 -13.11 -0.85 17.62
C VAL A 117 -13.61 -1.78 16.53
N ARG A 118 -14.00 -1.21 15.39
CA ARG A 118 -14.28 -1.98 14.18
C ARG A 118 -13.07 -1.94 13.26
N VAL A 119 -12.73 -3.07 12.65
CA VAL A 119 -11.71 -3.13 11.61
C VAL A 119 -12.40 -3.40 10.29
N VAL A 120 -12.05 -2.63 9.28
CA VAL A 120 -12.57 -2.75 7.91
C VAL A 120 -11.37 -2.77 6.98
N HIS A 121 -11.15 -3.88 6.31
CA HIS A 121 -10.15 -4.01 5.25
C HIS A 121 -10.87 -3.91 3.91
N LEU A 122 -10.48 -2.96 3.07
CA LEU A 122 -10.78 -2.93 1.65
C LEU A 122 -9.57 -3.50 0.91
N HIS A 123 -9.70 -4.75 0.48
CA HIS A 123 -8.66 -5.48 -0.23
C HIS A 123 -8.78 -5.25 -1.73
N MET A 124 -7.64 -4.91 -2.34
CA MET A 124 -7.44 -4.78 -3.78
C MET A 124 -8.45 -3.84 -4.45
N ILE A 125 -8.43 -2.55 -4.07
CA ILE A 125 -9.39 -1.55 -4.61
C ILE A 125 -9.19 -1.28 -6.10
N ASN A 126 -7.99 -1.44 -6.65
CA ASN A 126 -7.69 -1.42 -8.09
C ASN A 126 -7.25 -2.83 -8.56
N PRO A 127 -8.18 -3.79 -8.70
CA PRO A 127 -7.85 -5.15 -9.12
C PRO A 127 -7.39 -5.19 -10.58
N TYR A 128 -7.80 -4.24 -11.42
CA TYR A 128 -7.32 -4.09 -12.79
C TYR A 128 -5.81 -3.82 -12.81
N GLY A 129 -5.35 -2.77 -12.14
CA GLY A 129 -3.92 -2.45 -12.06
C GLY A 129 -3.10 -3.61 -11.51
N ALA A 130 -3.62 -4.34 -10.51
CA ALA A 130 -2.95 -5.49 -9.93
C ALA A 130 -2.78 -6.65 -10.93
N SER A 131 -3.84 -6.96 -11.69
CA SER A 131 -3.81 -8.00 -12.73
C SER A 131 -2.84 -7.61 -13.87
N PHE A 132 -2.88 -6.35 -14.31
CA PHE A 132 -2.05 -5.85 -15.41
C PHE A 132 -0.64 -5.40 -15.00
N ILE A 133 -0.26 -5.54 -13.73
CA ILE A 133 1.04 -5.08 -13.20
C ILE A 133 1.26 -3.60 -13.52
N SER A 134 0.31 -2.78 -13.08
CA SER A 134 0.29 -1.32 -13.20
C SER A 134 -0.12 -0.69 -11.88
N LYS A 135 0.28 0.55 -11.67
CA LYS A 135 -0.26 1.35 -10.56
C LYS A 135 -1.66 1.84 -10.89
N GLU A 136 -1.85 2.25 -12.14
CA GLU A 136 -3.03 2.89 -12.67
C GLU A 136 -4.18 1.91 -12.86
N ASN A 137 -5.40 2.43 -12.90
CA ASN A 137 -6.62 1.66 -13.11
C ASN A 137 -6.89 1.38 -14.60
N GLU A 138 -8.09 0.91 -14.93
CA GLU A 138 -8.60 0.60 -16.28
C GLU A 138 -8.58 1.80 -17.25
N ASP A 139 -8.70 3.01 -16.72
CA ASP A 139 -8.70 4.27 -17.47
C ASP A 139 -7.31 4.93 -17.52
N ASN A 140 -6.27 4.23 -17.04
CA ASN A 140 -4.92 4.77 -16.83
C ASN A 140 -4.87 5.91 -15.79
N ALA A 141 -5.91 6.02 -14.96
CA ALA A 141 -5.94 6.99 -13.88
C ALA A 141 -5.13 6.47 -12.67
N ASP A 142 -4.31 7.35 -12.11
CA ASP A 142 -3.71 7.19 -10.80
C ASP A 142 -4.81 7.37 -9.73
N GLN A 143 -5.06 6.32 -8.97
CA GLN A 143 -6.18 6.26 -8.04
C GLN A 143 -6.05 7.23 -6.87
N LEU A 144 -4.82 7.60 -6.44
CA LEU A 144 -4.62 8.62 -5.42
C LEU A 144 -5.06 10.01 -5.91
N LYS A 145 -5.17 10.19 -7.22
CA LYS A 145 -5.52 11.46 -7.86
C LYS A 145 -6.93 11.46 -8.45
N ASN A 146 -7.63 10.32 -8.49
CA ASN A 146 -8.97 10.21 -9.05
C ASN A 146 -10.05 10.75 -8.08
N GLU A 147 -9.93 12.03 -7.71
CA GLU A 147 -10.79 12.73 -6.75
C GLU A 147 -11.83 13.63 -7.45
N PRO A 148 -13.05 13.81 -6.90
CA PRO A 148 -14.12 14.58 -7.53
C PRO A 148 -13.75 15.98 -7.97
N LYS A 149 -12.96 16.71 -7.16
CA LYS A 149 -12.56 18.07 -7.53
C LYS A 149 -11.66 18.11 -8.76
N TYR A 150 -10.94 17.04 -9.09
CA TYR A 150 -9.97 17.07 -10.18
C TYR A 150 -10.64 16.99 -11.55
N TYR A 151 -11.79 16.32 -11.66
CA TYR A 151 -12.49 16.10 -12.92
C TYR A 151 -12.85 17.43 -13.61
N ASP A 152 -13.19 18.44 -12.81
CA ASP A 152 -13.65 19.74 -13.29
C ASP A 152 -12.54 20.81 -13.38
N LEU A 153 -11.33 20.54 -12.86
CA LEU A 153 -10.26 21.54 -12.83
C LEU A 153 -9.73 21.91 -14.22
N GLY A 154 -9.85 21.00 -15.19
CA GLY A 154 -9.19 21.14 -16.50
C GLY A 154 -7.67 21.37 -16.38
N TYR A 155 -7.08 21.00 -15.24
CA TYR A 155 -5.71 21.32 -14.88
C TYR A 155 -4.72 20.67 -15.83
N ASP A 156 -3.69 21.43 -16.18
CA ASP A 156 -2.63 20.98 -17.04
C ASP A 156 -1.32 21.63 -16.65
N ASN A 157 -0.24 20.84 -16.64
CA ASN A 157 1.08 21.29 -16.20
C ASN A 157 2.03 21.36 -17.40
N SER A 158 2.45 22.56 -17.81
CA SER A 158 3.23 22.77 -19.04
C SER A 158 4.52 21.95 -19.13
N ILE A 159 5.17 21.62 -18.00
CA ILE A 159 6.35 20.74 -17.98
C ILE A 159 5.93 19.32 -18.38
N LEU A 160 4.87 18.81 -17.75
CA LEU A 160 4.35 17.47 -18.04
C LEU A 160 3.75 17.38 -19.45
N GLN A 161 3.14 18.45 -19.95
CA GLN A 161 2.70 18.57 -21.34
C GLN A 161 3.86 18.37 -22.31
N ARG A 162 4.93 19.17 -22.17
CA ARG A 162 6.11 19.09 -23.03
C ARG A 162 6.76 17.71 -22.95
N LEU A 163 6.79 17.11 -21.76
CA LEU A 163 7.33 15.78 -21.56
C LEU A 163 6.52 14.71 -22.30
N ILE A 164 5.19 14.68 -22.12
CA ILE A 164 4.33 13.67 -22.73
C ILE A 164 4.27 13.87 -24.26
N ASP A 165 4.08 15.10 -24.74
CA ASP A 165 3.93 15.40 -26.16
C ASP A 165 5.25 15.27 -26.94
N GLY A 166 6.39 15.41 -26.25
CA GLY A 166 7.71 15.27 -26.86
C GLY A 166 8.23 13.84 -26.92
N ILE A 167 7.56 12.87 -26.28
CA ILE A 167 7.91 11.44 -26.38
C ILE A 167 7.13 10.82 -27.52
N ASP A 168 7.83 10.22 -28.49
CA ASP A 168 7.22 9.37 -29.52
C ASP A 168 6.82 8.01 -28.93
N LEU A 169 5.75 8.04 -28.13
CA LEU A 169 5.27 6.90 -27.38
C LEU A 169 4.95 5.68 -28.25
N PRO A 170 4.33 5.80 -29.45
CA PRO A 170 4.11 4.68 -30.35
C PRO A 170 5.37 3.91 -30.77
N ASN A 171 6.53 4.57 -30.80
CA ASN A 171 7.79 3.98 -31.24
C ASN A 171 8.79 3.75 -30.09
N LEU A 172 8.35 3.79 -28.83
CA LEU A 172 9.22 3.77 -27.66
C LEU A 172 9.97 2.43 -27.45
N SER A 173 9.61 1.36 -28.16
CA SER A 173 10.42 0.13 -28.20
C SER A 173 11.75 0.30 -28.96
N ASN A 174 11.88 1.34 -29.80
CA ASN A 174 13.10 1.66 -30.51
C ASN A 174 14.13 2.35 -29.59
N GLN A 175 15.38 1.85 -29.57
CA GLN A 175 16.44 2.37 -28.70
C GLN A 175 16.78 3.85 -28.98
N THR A 176 16.74 4.30 -30.23
CA THR A 176 16.97 5.71 -30.59
C THR A 176 15.86 6.60 -30.02
N VAL A 177 14.60 6.15 -30.06
CA VAL A 177 13.47 6.89 -29.47
C VAL A 177 13.59 6.96 -27.95
N GLN A 178 14.04 5.90 -27.29
CA GLN A 178 14.31 5.91 -25.85
C GLN A 178 15.41 6.93 -25.47
N GLN A 179 16.48 7.02 -26.27
CA GLN A 179 17.53 8.01 -26.06
C GLN A 179 17.02 9.44 -26.23
N GLN A 180 16.13 9.68 -27.21
CA GLN A 180 15.49 10.98 -27.40
C GLN A 180 14.59 11.35 -26.23
N ALA A 181 13.78 10.41 -25.74
CA ALA A 181 12.94 10.61 -24.55
C ALA A 181 13.78 10.95 -23.30
N PHE A 182 14.90 10.24 -23.11
CA PHE A 182 15.83 10.54 -22.01
C PHE A 182 16.46 11.93 -22.14
N ALA A 183 16.88 12.31 -23.35
CA ALA A 183 17.44 13.64 -23.62
C ALA A 183 16.41 14.74 -23.35
N LEU A 184 15.14 14.55 -23.73
CA LEU A 184 14.04 15.47 -23.42
C LEU A 184 13.84 15.62 -21.91
N PHE A 185 13.82 14.51 -21.16
CA PHE A 185 13.69 14.57 -19.71
C PHE A 185 14.86 15.34 -19.08
N ALA A 186 16.10 15.05 -19.48
CA ALA A 186 17.29 15.78 -19.03
C ALA A 186 17.24 17.27 -19.40
N GLN A 187 16.72 17.61 -20.57
CA GLN A 187 16.52 19.00 -20.98
C GLN A 187 15.53 19.73 -20.07
N LEU A 188 14.37 19.12 -19.79
CA LEU A 188 13.37 19.72 -18.88
C LEU A 188 13.92 19.91 -17.46
N MET A 189 14.73 18.97 -16.98
CA MET A 189 15.43 19.07 -15.70
C MET A 189 16.43 20.23 -15.69
N ALA A 190 17.17 20.44 -16.78
CA ALA A 190 18.11 21.56 -16.91
C ALA A 190 17.39 22.91 -17.01
N GLU A 191 16.25 22.97 -17.70
CA GLU A 191 15.47 24.21 -17.91
C GLU A 191 14.69 24.64 -16.66
N HIS A 192 14.09 23.69 -15.93
CA HIS A 192 13.16 23.99 -14.84
C HIS A 192 13.67 23.63 -13.45
N GLY A 193 14.75 22.84 -13.37
CA GLY A 193 15.27 22.30 -12.13
C GLY A 193 14.52 21.05 -11.66
N GLU A 194 15.22 20.19 -10.94
CA GLU A 194 14.71 18.90 -10.44
C GLU A 194 13.42 19.04 -9.62
N HIS A 195 13.38 20.01 -8.71
CA HIS A 195 12.23 20.22 -7.85
C HIS A 195 10.95 20.52 -8.65
N ALA A 196 11.03 21.36 -9.68
CA ALA A 196 9.87 21.73 -10.50
C ALA A 196 9.37 20.55 -11.35
N VAL A 197 10.27 19.76 -11.91
CA VAL A 197 9.91 18.56 -12.70
C VAL A 197 9.29 17.49 -11.80
N ASN A 198 9.88 17.21 -10.64
CA ASN A 198 9.32 16.26 -9.68
C ASN A 198 7.96 16.72 -9.16
N THR A 199 7.79 18.02 -8.89
CA THR A 199 6.49 18.60 -8.52
C THR A 199 5.46 18.38 -9.63
N ALA A 200 5.82 18.58 -10.90
CA ALA A 200 4.93 18.35 -12.03
C ALA A 200 4.48 16.88 -12.15
N LEU A 201 5.42 15.93 -11.98
CA LEU A 201 5.14 14.50 -11.98
C LEU A 201 4.18 14.10 -10.84
N LYS A 202 4.43 14.61 -9.63
CA LYS A 202 3.57 14.35 -8.46
C LYS A 202 2.19 14.96 -8.60
N THR A 203 2.10 16.19 -9.12
CA THR A 203 0.83 16.90 -9.32
C THR A 203 -0.09 16.16 -10.31
N GLY A 204 0.49 15.58 -11.37
CA GLY A 204 -0.26 14.90 -12.42
C GLY A 204 -0.95 15.86 -13.39
N GLN A 205 -1.84 15.31 -14.23
CA GLN A 205 -2.54 16.05 -15.29
C GLN A 205 -3.88 15.39 -15.70
N GLY A 206 -4.78 16.18 -16.29
CA GLY A 206 -6.12 15.71 -16.70
C GLY A 206 -6.38 15.69 -18.19
N LYS A 207 -5.41 16.03 -19.04
CA LYS A 207 -5.62 16.27 -20.48
C LYS A 207 -5.12 15.17 -21.42
N ARG A 208 -4.20 14.33 -20.98
CA ARG A 208 -3.52 13.30 -21.78
C ARG A 208 -3.81 11.93 -21.18
N PRO A 209 -4.90 11.25 -21.58
CA PRO A 209 -5.29 9.96 -21.00
C PRO A 209 -4.22 8.86 -21.10
N GLN A 210 -3.38 8.93 -22.14
CA GLN A 210 -2.28 7.99 -22.34
C GLN A 210 -0.94 8.47 -21.73
N GLY A 211 -0.96 9.54 -20.95
CA GLY A 211 0.21 10.11 -20.30
C GLY A 211 0.39 9.64 -18.86
N ILE A 212 1.59 9.84 -18.33
CA ILE A 212 1.88 9.60 -16.91
C ILE A 212 1.12 10.59 -16.02
N GLY A 213 0.84 10.17 -14.78
CA GLY A 213 0.18 11.01 -13.77
C GLY A 213 -1.23 11.45 -14.18
N TYR A 214 -1.88 10.70 -15.06
CA TYR A 214 -3.26 10.98 -15.46
C TYR A 214 -4.19 10.73 -14.28
N PHE A 215 -5.12 11.64 -13.98
CA PHE A 215 -6.05 11.47 -12.87
C PHE A 215 -7.47 11.04 -13.27
N GLY A 216 -7.73 10.84 -14.57
CA GLY A 216 -9.04 10.43 -15.09
C GLY A 216 -10.01 11.59 -15.28
N PRO A 217 -11.00 11.48 -16.19
CA PRO A 217 -11.96 12.56 -16.44
C PRO A 217 -13.22 12.46 -15.58
N PHE A 218 -13.39 11.37 -14.83
CA PHE A 218 -14.55 11.09 -14.01
C PHE A 218 -14.22 10.10 -12.90
N LYS A 219 -15.22 9.85 -12.05
CA LYS A 219 -15.16 8.87 -10.96
C LYS A 219 -15.00 7.45 -11.52
N SER A 220 -13.85 6.85 -11.27
CA SER A 220 -13.56 5.47 -11.64
C SER A 220 -14.39 4.46 -10.86
N TRP A 221 -14.39 3.20 -11.30
CA TRP A 221 -15.00 2.10 -10.55
C TRP A 221 -14.40 1.97 -9.14
N SER A 222 -13.08 2.13 -9.01
CA SER A 222 -12.35 2.07 -7.75
C SER A 222 -12.78 3.17 -6.77
N SER A 223 -12.91 4.41 -7.26
CA SER A 223 -13.40 5.54 -6.45
C SER A 223 -14.85 5.33 -6.01
N ALA A 224 -15.74 4.91 -6.93
CA ALA A 224 -17.12 4.62 -6.60
C ALA A 224 -17.27 3.47 -5.59
N THR A 225 -16.41 2.45 -5.69
CA THR A 225 -16.38 1.33 -4.74
C THR A 225 -15.91 1.79 -3.37
N SER A 226 -14.83 2.58 -3.29
CA SER A 226 -14.34 3.15 -2.04
C SER A 226 -15.41 3.98 -1.34
N GLU A 227 -16.10 4.87 -2.05
CA GLU A 227 -17.21 5.66 -1.48
C GLU A 227 -18.36 4.79 -0.95
N GLN A 228 -18.73 3.73 -1.67
CA GLN A 228 -19.76 2.78 -1.22
C GLN A 228 -19.34 2.07 0.07
N VAL A 229 -18.07 1.64 0.16
CA VAL A 229 -17.51 1.00 1.35
C VAL A 229 -17.50 1.97 2.53
N VAL A 230 -17.00 3.19 2.34
CA VAL A 230 -17.00 4.21 3.40
C VAL A 230 -18.42 4.50 3.87
N LYS A 231 -19.37 4.69 2.93
CA LYS A 231 -20.77 4.95 3.25
C LYS A 231 -21.43 3.80 4.02
N LYS A 232 -21.05 2.55 3.76
CA LYS A 232 -21.66 1.38 4.40
C LYS A 232 -20.99 1.00 5.72
N TYR A 233 -19.67 1.06 5.78
CA TYR A 233 -18.89 0.48 6.87
C TYR A 233 -18.38 1.53 7.87
N LEU A 234 -18.20 2.77 7.43
CA LEU A 234 -17.62 3.86 8.23
C LEU A 234 -18.64 4.92 8.64
N GLN A 235 -19.92 4.76 8.28
CA GLN A 235 -20.95 5.76 8.58
C GLN A 235 -21.08 5.99 10.09
N ASN A 236 -21.10 7.27 10.46
CA ASN A 236 -21.18 7.76 11.82
C ASN A 236 -19.97 7.38 12.70
N ALA A 237 -18.82 7.08 12.11
CA ALA A 237 -17.57 7.00 12.85
C ALA A 237 -17.27 8.35 13.53
N ASP A 238 -16.68 8.31 14.72
CA ASP A 238 -16.09 9.47 15.37
C ASP A 238 -14.59 9.53 15.06
N ASN A 239 -13.90 8.38 15.11
CA ASN A 239 -12.47 8.24 14.89
C ASN A 239 -12.20 7.23 13.79
N VAL A 240 -11.43 7.62 12.76
CA VAL A 240 -10.99 6.73 11.70
C VAL A 240 -9.46 6.80 11.60
N LEU A 241 -8.82 5.65 11.75
CA LEU A 241 -7.44 5.42 11.33
C LEU A 241 -7.47 4.78 9.94
N LEU A 242 -7.08 5.53 8.92
CA LEU A 242 -6.88 5.04 7.57
C LEU A 242 -5.41 4.64 7.37
N ILE A 243 -5.18 3.39 6.96
CA ILE A 243 -3.89 2.88 6.50
C ILE A 243 -4.02 2.45 5.03
N ASP A 244 -3.33 3.14 4.14
CA ASP A 244 -3.22 2.73 2.74
C ASP A 244 -1.87 2.04 2.50
N TRP A 245 -1.90 0.78 2.09
CA TRP A 245 -0.70 -0.04 1.95
C TRP A 245 -0.06 0.12 0.58
N HIS A 246 1.20 0.55 0.58
CA HIS A 246 1.96 0.90 -0.61
C HIS A 246 3.36 0.26 -0.62
N THR A 247 4.07 0.45 -1.72
CA THR A 247 5.45 0.04 -1.90
C THR A 247 6.23 1.06 -2.70
N ALA A 248 7.56 0.99 -2.58
CA ALA A 248 8.60 1.72 -3.30
C ALA A 248 9.33 2.71 -2.41
N VAL A 249 8.63 3.48 -1.58
CA VAL A 249 9.27 4.50 -0.75
C VAL A 249 9.89 3.88 0.52
N GLY A 250 11.13 4.25 0.81
CA GLY A 250 11.83 3.84 2.04
C GLY A 250 12.99 2.87 1.80
N LEU A 251 13.55 2.36 2.90
CA LEU A 251 14.64 1.38 2.85
C LEU A 251 14.12 0.01 2.42
N TYR A 252 14.89 -0.67 1.56
CA TYR A 252 14.56 -2.01 1.06
C TYR A 252 14.21 -2.97 2.21
N GLY A 253 13.01 -3.56 2.15
CA GLY A 253 12.56 -4.53 3.15
C GLY A 253 11.98 -3.94 4.44
N ASN A 254 11.99 -2.62 4.60
CA ASN A 254 11.44 -1.93 5.77
C ASN A 254 10.13 -1.20 5.43
N TRP A 255 9.36 -0.83 6.44
CA TRP A 255 8.14 -0.05 6.26
C TRP A 255 8.27 1.39 6.75
N THR A 256 7.89 2.34 5.89
CA THR A 256 7.97 3.78 6.15
C THR A 256 6.57 4.38 6.25
N TYR A 257 6.31 5.10 7.33
CA TYR A 257 5.06 5.84 7.50
C TYR A 257 5.12 7.14 6.73
N LEU A 258 4.12 7.40 5.89
CA LEU A 258 3.94 8.66 5.19
C LEU A 258 2.62 9.29 5.62
N PRO A 259 2.59 10.05 6.73
CA PRO A 259 1.39 10.74 7.17
C PRO A 259 0.93 11.73 6.11
N MET A 260 -0.37 11.76 5.78
CA MET A 260 -0.87 12.56 4.65
C MET A 260 -1.15 14.03 4.99
N ASP A 261 -1.20 14.37 6.29
CA ASP A 261 -1.45 15.72 6.79
C ASP A 261 -0.83 15.93 8.17
N ASN A 262 -0.78 17.18 8.63
CA ASN A 262 -0.19 17.55 9.93
C ASN A 262 -0.86 16.86 11.11
N VAL A 263 -2.18 16.65 11.04
CA VAL A 263 -2.95 15.98 12.11
C VAL A 263 -2.48 14.54 12.25
N SER A 264 -2.30 13.86 11.12
CA SER A 264 -1.82 12.48 11.02
C SER A 264 -0.36 12.37 11.45
N ALA A 265 0.51 13.29 11.02
CA ALA A 265 1.92 13.31 11.44
C ALA A 265 2.04 13.42 12.97
N THR A 266 1.33 14.38 13.56
CA THR A 266 1.30 14.57 15.02
C THR A 266 0.78 13.32 15.75
N ALA A 267 -0.25 12.65 15.22
CA ALA A 267 -0.77 11.41 15.81
C ALA A 267 0.26 10.28 15.78
N PHE A 268 0.87 10.04 14.63
CA PHE A 268 1.85 8.96 14.48
C PHE A 268 3.10 9.16 15.34
N GLN A 269 3.55 10.41 15.51
CA GLN A 269 4.64 10.73 16.44
C GLN A 269 4.35 10.36 17.90
N ARG A 270 3.09 10.44 18.33
CA ARG A 270 2.72 10.01 19.69
C ARG A 270 2.82 8.50 19.87
N TRP A 271 2.62 7.74 18.79
CA TRP A 271 2.52 6.28 18.86
C TRP A 271 3.83 5.58 18.52
N ILE A 272 4.66 6.21 17.67
CA ILE A 272 5.89 5.64 17.14
C ILE A 272 7.01 6.68 17.30
N PRO A 273 8.02 6.40 18.14
CA PRO A 273 9.10 7.36 18.45
C PRO A 273 9.83 7.93 17.22
N ASP A 274 10.00 7.11 16.17
CA ASP A 274 10.74 7.47 14.96
C ASP A 274 9.83 7.87 13.78
N ALA A 275 8.53 8.14 14.04
CA ALA A 275 7.65 8.60 12.98
C ALA A 275 8.04 10.00 12.46
N PRO A 276 7.84 10.28 11.16
CA PRO A 276 8.10 11.61 10.61
C PRO A 276 7.35 12.72 11.35
N THR A 277 8.03 13.85 11.54
CA THR A 277 7.47 15.06 12.17
C THR A 277 6.57 15.85 11.22
N GLU A 278 6.82 15.72 9.93
CA GLU A 278 6.13 16.45 8.87
C GLU A 278 5.31 15.46 8.02
N PRO A 279 4.21 15.94 7.40
CA PRO A 279 3.49 15.15 6.43
C PRO A 279 4.38 14.82 5.23
N TYR A 280 4.04 13.73 4.55
CA TYR A 280 4.62 13.43 3.26
C TYR A 280 4.22 14.48 2.23
N ASP A 281 5.16 14.81 1.34
CA ASP A 281 4.99 15.78 0.26
C ASP A 281 4.07 15.24 -0.84
N ILE A 282 2.77 15.22 -0.53
CA ILE A 282 1.66 14.94 -1.44
C ILE A 282 1.33 16.25 -2.17
N VAL A 283 1.76 16.34 -3.43
CA VAL A 283 1.49 17.50 -4.27
C VAL A 283 0.21 17.29 -5.06
N VAL A 284 -0.71 18.25 -4.97
CA VAL A 284 -2.00 18.25 -5.65
C VAL A 284 -2.17 19.50 -6.52
N PRO A 285 -2.94 19.46 -7.61
CA PRO A 285 -3.32 20.65 -8.35
C PRO A 285 -4.01 21.69 -7.45
N ILE A 286 -3.84 22.98 -7.76
CA ILE A 286 -4.52 24.06 -7.03
C ILE A 286 -6.03 23.85 -7.08
N GLY A 287 -6.68 23.89 -5.91
CA GLY A 287 -8.12 23.64 -5.78
C GLY A 287 -8.49 22.16 -5.73
N GLY A 288 -7.52 21.26 -5.92
CA GLY A 288 -7.66 19.83 -5.74
C GLY A 288 -7.80 19.41 -4.27
N GLU A 289 -8.41 18.25 -4.04
CA GLU A 289 -8.44 17.58 -2.74
C GLU A 289 -7.26 16.63 -2.57
N LEU A 290 -6.81 16.49 -1.33
CA LEU A 290 -5.89 15.41 -0.96
C LEU A 290 -6.57 14.05 -1.17
N PRO A 291 -5.79 12.98 -1.43
CA PRO A 291 -6.33 11.63 -1.44
C PRO A 291 -7.16 11.35 -0.18
N TYR A 292 -8.29 10.65 -0.37
CA TYR A 292 -9.17 10.22 0.71
C TYR A 292 -9.90 11.34 1.46
N SER A 293 -9.93 12.55 0.91
CA SER A 293 -10.64 13.67 1.55
C SER A 293 -12.15 13.41 1.67
N SER A 294 -12.73 12.68 0.71
CA SER A 294 -14.13 12.26 0.72
C SER A 294 -14.49 11.33 1.89
N ILE A 295 -13.51 10.63 2.50
CA ILE A 295 -13.79 9.73 3.62
C ILE A 295 -14.41 10.49 4.78
N LYS A 296 -13.86 11.67 5.13
CA LYS A 296 -14.35 12.45 6.26
C LYS A 296 -15.79 12.90 6.04
N SER A 297 -16.11 13.42 4.86
CA SER A 297 -17.45 13.93 4.54
C SER A 297 -18.50 12.80 4.43
N ILE A 298 -18.14 11.65 3.88
CA ILE A 298 -19.05 10.50 3.72
C ILE A 298 -19.27 9.77 5.05
N SER A 299 -18.21 9.56 5.84
CA SER A 299 -18.30 8.87 7.13
C SER A 299 -18.91 9.73 8.23
N GLY A 300 -18.72 11.05 8.18
CA GLY A 300 -19.02 11.96 9.28
C GLY A 300 -17.95 11.96 10.39
N ALA A 301 -16.78 11.38 10.12
CA ALA A 301 -15.69 11.28 11.09
C ALA A 301 -15.26 12.65 11.64
N LYS A 302 -15.20 12.76 12.97
CA LYS A 302 -14.66 13.94 13.65
C LYS A 302 -13.14 13.98 13.50
N HIS A 303 -12.51 12.83 13.70
CA HIS A 303 -11.07 12.63 13.60
C HIS A 303 -10.77 11.60 12.52
N LEU A 304 -9.99 12.02 11.51
CA LEU A 304 -9.51 11.17 10.43
C LEU A 304 -7.98 11.28 10.41
N MET A 305 -7.31 10.18 10.74
CA MET A 305 -5.85 10.03 10.67
C MET A 305 -5.54 9.16 9.46
N ARG A 306 -4.61 9.61 8.60
CA ARG A 306 -4.32 8.99 7.31
C ARG A 306 -2.83 8.80 7.13
N VAL A 307 -2.45 7.58 6.80
CA VAL A 307 -1.08 7.23 6.48
C VAL A 307 -1.05 6.39 5.21
N ALA A 308 -0.16 6.72 4.27
CA ALA A 308 0.34 5.72 3.34
C ALA A 308 1.48 4.99 4.04
N TRP A 309 1.39 3.67 4.13
CA TRP A 309 2.42 2.86 4.75
C TRP A 309 3.15 2.09 3.66
N GLU A 310 4.41 2.45 3.45
CA GLU A 310 5.20 2.09 2.28
C GLU A 310 6.24 1.03 2.62
N ALA A 311 6.18 -0.12 1.97
CA ALA A 311 7.29 -1.07 2.00
C ALA A 311 8.38 -0.62 1.01
N GLY A 312 9.57 -0.29 1.52
CA GLY A 312 10.67 0.17 0.69
C GLY A 312 11.18 -0.91 -0.26
N THR A 313 11.46 -0.51 -1.51
CA THR A 313 11.98 -1.39 -2.55
C THR A 313 13.34 -0.87 -3.03
N TYR A 314 13.54 -0.71 -4.34
CA TYR A 314 14.79 -0.24 -4.92
C TYR A 314 14.82 1.29 -5.04
N GLN A 315 16.01 1.85 -5.04
CA GLN A 315 16.20 3.28 -5.33
C GLN A 315 15.76 3.60 -6.76
N VAL A 316 15.17 4.78 -6.96
CA VAL A 316 14.81 5.27 -8.30
C VAL A 316 16.09 5.55 -9.08
N THR A 317 16.22 4.93 -10.24
CA THR A 317 17.29 5.18 -11.21
C THR A 317 16.69 5.76 -12.50
N PRO A 318 17.49 6.37 -13.40
CA PRO A 318 17.02 6.77 -14.71
C PRO A 318 16.29 5.66 -15.49
N ASP A 319 16.76 4.42 -15.33
CA ASP A 319 16.18 3.24 -15.97
C ASP A 319 14.81 2.87 -15.36
N ILE A 320 14.62 3.02 -14.05
CA ILE A 320 13.30 2.93 -13.41
C ILE A 320 12.38 4.07 -13.84
N SER A 321 12.90 5.30 -13.93
CA SER A 321 12.11 6.43 -14.43
C SER A 321 11.63 6.22 -15.87
N ALA A 322 12.47 5.68 -16.74
CA ALA A 322 12.12 5.35 -18.12
C ALA A 322 11.05 4.25 -18.22
N MET A 323 11.07 3.28 -17.29
CA MET A 323 10.11 2.18 -17.23
C MET A 323 8.65 2.68 -17.21
N PHE A 324 8.36 3.79 -16.53
CA PHE A 324 7.00 4.35 -16.48
C PHE A 324 6.46 4.73 -17.86
N PHE A 325 7.29 5.32 -18.72
CA PHE A 325 6.90 5.64 -20.10
C PHE A 325 6.82 4.38 -20.97
N GLN A 326 7.76 3.46 -20.80
CA GLN A 326 7.75 2.18 -21.52
C GLN A 326 6.50 1.35 -21.18
N ARG A 327 5.98 1.45 -19.95
CA ARG A 327 4.70 0.84 -19.57
C ARG A 327 3.52 1.43 -20.32
N LEU A 328 3.52 2.73 -20.62
CA LEU A 328 2.47 3.35 -21.44
C LEU A 328 2.53 2.83 -22.89
N TYR A 329 3.72 2.66 -23.48
CA TYR A 329 3.86 2.02 -24.80
C TYR A 329 3.26 0.61 -24.77
N CYS A 330 3.62 -0.19 -23.77
CA CYS A 330 3.12 -1.56 -23.64
C CYS A 330 1.62 -1.65 -23.41
N ARG A 331 1.02 -0.62 -22.81
CA ARG A 331 -0.43 -0.55 -22.57
C ARG A 331 -1.20 -0.14 -23.82
N PHE A 332 -0.71 0.84 -24.57
CA PHE A 332 -1.49 1.52 -25.61
C PHE A 332 -1.08 1.21 -27.06
N TYR A 333 0.15 0.77 -27.27
CA TYR A 333 0.75 0.63 -28.61
C TYR A 333 1.34 -0.76 -28.89
N SER A 334 1.32 -1.64 -27.89
CA SER A 334 1.77 -3.03 -28.04
C SER A 334 0.83 -3.98 -27.29
N ASN A 335 1.27 -5.21 -27.04
CA ASN A 335 0.51 -6.24 -26.35
C ASN A 335 1.43 -7.09 -25.45
N LEU A 336 0.82 -7.97 -24.65
CA LEU A 336 1.50 -8.77 -23.63
C LEU A 336 2.41 -9.87 -24.19
N SER A 337 2.29 -10.19 -25.47
CA SER A 337 3.16 -11.16 -26.15
C SER A 337 4.45 -10.55 -26.70
N ASP A 338 4.53 -9.21 -26.77
CA ASP A 338 5.75 -8.49 -27.17
C ASP A 338 6.88 -8.74 -26.15
N PRO A 339 8.03 -9.30 -26.56
CA PRO A 339 9.16 -9.56 -25.66
C PRO A 339 9.67 -8.31 -24.94
N PHE A 340 9.62 -7.14 -25.58
CA PHE A 340 9.95 -5.88 -24.93
C PHE A 340 9.01 -5.65 -23.76
N CYS A 341 7.70 -5.79 -23.98
CA CYS A 341 6.71 -5.57 -22.95
C CYS A 341 6.74 -6.60 -21.82
N GLN A 342 7.07 -7.86 -22.10
CA GLN A 342 7.29 -8.86 -21.07
C GLN A 342 8.44 -8.46 -20.12
N GLN A 343 9.54 -7.94 -20.66
CA GLN A 343 10.66 -7.44 -19.86
C GLN A 343 10.27 -6.23 -19.00
N ILE A 344 9.57 -5.25 -19.59
CA ILE A 344 9.13 -4.05 -18.86
C ILE A 344 8.11 -4.39 -17.77
N ILE A 345 7.18 -5.33 -18.03
CA ILE A 345 6.22 -5.82 -17.02
C ILE A 345 6.95 -6.54 -15.89
N ALA A 346 7.91 -7.43 -16.20
CA ALA A 346 8.70 -8.12 -15.20
C ALA A 346 9.49 -7.14 -14.32
N LYS A 347 10.11 -6.12 -14.93
CA LYS A 347 10.83 -5.06 -14.22
C LYS A 347 9.90 -4.21 -13.35
N THR A 348 8.69 -3.92 -13.83
CA THR A 348 7.67 -3.19 -13.06
C THR A 348 7.22 -4.00 -11.85
N ARG A 349 6.97 -5.30 -12.03
CA ARG A 349 6.68 -6.20 -10.93
C ARG A 349 7.82 -6.21 -9.92
N GLU A 350 9.07 -6.39 -10.36
CA GLU A 350 10.21 -6.43 -9.46
C GLU A 350 10.38 -5.12 -8.68
N TYR A 351 10.17 -3.97 -9.33
CA TYR A 351 10.32 -2.67 -8.68
C TYR A 351 9.27 -2.42 -7.59
N PHE A 352 7.99 -2.66 -7.86
CA PHE A 352 6.91 -2.42 -6.91
C PHE A 352 6.67 -3.60 -5.96
N TYR A 353 7.10 -4.80 -6.34
CA TYR A 353 6.86 -6.00 -5.58
C TYR A 353 8.04 -6.96 -5.78
N PRO A 354 9.18 -6.70 -5.11
CA PRO A 354 10.39 -7.53 -5.26
C PRO A 354 10.10 -9.01 -5.05
N GLN A 355 10.56 -9.85 -5.97
CA GLN A 355 10.29 -11.28 -5.93
C GLN A 355 11.23 -12.05 -4.98
N GLY A 356 12.34 -11.40 -4.58
CA GLY A 356 13.33 -11.93 -3.64
C GLY A 356 12.71 -12.37 -2.30
N THR A 357 13.12 -13.55 -1.83
CA THR A 357 12.67 -14.09 -0.54
C THR A 357 13.17 -13.24 0.64
N ASP A 358 14.32 -12.60 0.49
CA ASP A 358 14.90 -11.66 1.44
C ASP A 358 13.96 -10.47 1.71
N TRP A 359 13.46 -9.81 0.66
CA TRP A 359 12.53 -8.69 0.79
C TRP A 359 11.23 -9.12 1.48
N LYS A 360 10.68 -10.26 1.06
CA LYS A 360 9.44 -10.82 1.62
C LYS A 360 9.56 -11.13 3.11
N ILE A 361 10.68 -11.71 3.53
CA ILE A 361 10.95 -12.01 4.94
C ILE A 361 11.11 -10.70 5.74
N LEU A 362 11.90 -9.75 5.24
CA LEU A 362 12.14 -8.48 5.92
C LEU A 362 10.84 -7.69 6.12
N THR A 363 10.06 -7.52 5.05
CA THR A 363 8.80 -6.77 5.11
C THR A 363 7.75 -7.47 5.97
N TYR A 364 7.67 -8.80 5.95
CA TYR A 364 6.77 -9.55 6.83
C TYR A 364 7.18 -9.41 8.30
N ASN A 365 8.46 -9.53 8.63
CA ASN A 365 8.92 -9.38 10.01
C ASN A 365 8.69 -7.95 10.52
N ALA A 366 9.04 -6.95 9.71
CA ALA A 366 8.86 -5.55 10.06
C ALA A 366 7.37 -5.22 10.28
N ILE A 367 6.45 -5.69 9.42
CA ILE A 367 5.03 -5.38 9.62
C ILE A 367 4.48 -6.00 10.91
N ASN A 368 4.91 -7.21 11.26
CA ASN A 368 4.48 -7.88 12.48
C ASN A 368 5.05 -7.24 13.75
N GLU A 369 6.19 -6.58 13.67
CA GLU A 369 6.72 -5.79 14.78
C GLU A 369 5.98 -4.45 14.96
N LEU A 370 5.65 -3.79 13.84
CA LEU A 370 5.19 -2.41 13.84
C LEU A 370 3.67 -2.28 14.02
N LEU A 371 2.88 -3.19 13.46
CA LEU A 371 1.41 -3.18 13.56
C LEU A 371 0.89 -3.07 15.02
N PRO A 372 1.40 -3.86 15.99
CA PRO A 372 0.97 -3.77 17.38
C PRO A 372 1.09 -2.37 17.98
N ARG A 373 2.13 -1.60 17.58
CA ARG A 373 2.39 -0.26 18.11
C ARG A 373 1.32 0.73 17.63
N ILE A 374 0.97 0.69 16.34
CA ILE A 374 -0.07 1.56 15.77
C ILE A 374 -1.44 1.23 16.32
N VAL A 375 -1.79 -0.06 16.35
CA VAL A 375 -3.08 -0.50 16.89
C VAL A 375 -3.21 -0.06 18.34
N SER A 376 -2.19 -0.28 19.17
CA SER A 376 -2.19 0.13 20.58
C SER A 376 -2.23 1.64 20.73
N GLY A 377 -1.50 2.39 19.91
CA GLY A 377 -1.50 3.86 19.91
C GLY A 377 -2.89 4.43 19.62
N PHE A 378 -3.55 3.93 18.55
CA PHE A 378 -4.91 4.32 18.21
C PHE A 378 -5.91 3.94 19.30
N VAL A 379 -5.86 2.71 19.82
CA VAL A 379 -6.73 2.24 20.92
C VAL A 379 -6.52 3.05 22.19
N GLY A 380 -5.28 3.44 22.51
CA GLY A 380 -4.95 4.28 23.65
C GLY A 380 -5.51 5.70 23.49
N GLU A 381 -5.38 6.29 22.30
CA GLU A 381 -5.87 7.64 22.02
C GLU A 381 -7.40 7.75 22.14
N ILE A 382 -8.13 6.76 21.61
CA ILE A 382 -9.59 6.73 21.78
C ILE A 382 -10.00 6.49 23.24
N SER A 383 -9.23 5.67 23.98
CA SER A 383 -9.54 5.32 25.37
C SER A 383 -9.31 6.51 26.31
N ASN A 384 -8.28 7.33 26.08
CA ASN A 384 -7.98 8.52 26.88
C ASN A 384 -8.97 9.68 26.64
N GLY A 385 -9.70 9.68 25.52
CA GLY A 385 -10.81 10.60 25.23
C GLY A 385 -12.16 10.19 25.83
N THR A 386 -12.27 8.95 26.33
CA THR A 386 -13.43 8.42 27.05
C THR A 386 -13.09 8.24 28.52
N PRO A 387 -13.83 8.81 29.49
CA PRO A 387 -13.59 8.49 30.88
C PRO A 387 -14.00 7.03 31.12
N SER A 388 -13.04 6.10 31.17
CA SER A 388 -13.31 4.73 31.60
C SER A 388 -12.21 4.18 32.49
N ILE A 389 -12.63 3.44 33.51
CA ILE A 389 -11.91 2.96 34.70
C ILE A 389 -10.82 1.90 34.36
N MET A 390 -10.61 1.57 33.08
CA MET A 390 -9.73 0.47 32.64
C MET A 390 -8.26 0.84 32.39
N SER A 391 -7.87 2.12 32.39
CA SER A 391 -6.48 2.51 32.07
C SER A 391 -5.44 1.93 33.05
N HIS A 392 -5.82 1.67 34.31
CA HIS A 392 -4.92 1.07 35.30
C HIS A 392 -4.71 -0.44 35.16
N PHE A 393 -5.57 -1.17 34.43
CA PHE A 393 -5.47 -2.63 34.31
C PHE A 393 -4.55 -3.08 33.15
N LEU A 394 -4.50 -2.30 32.07
CA LEU A 394 -3.66 -2.61 30.90
C LEU A 394 -2.20 -2.23 31.13
N GLU A 395 -1.93 -1.10 31.80
CA GLU A 395 -0.56 -0.72 32.19
C GLU A 395 0.06 -1.72 33.18
N THR A 396 -0.73 -2.23 34.13
CA THR A 396 -0.25 -3.25 35.08
C THR A 396 -0.03 -4.62 34.42
N LEU A 397 -0.83 -5.01 33.43
CA LEU A 397 -0.63 -6.27 32.70
C LEU A 397 0.62 -6.24 31.79
N ALA A 398 0.87 -5.12 31.12
CA ALA A 398 2.07 -4.93 30.31
C ALA A 398 3.35 -4.94 31.17
N LEU A 399 3.31 -4.30 32.35
CA LEU A 399 4.40 -4.35 33.33
C LEU A 399 4.63 -5.77 33.89
N LEU A 400 3.57 -6.54 34.16
CA LEU A 400 3.69 -7.92 34.65
C LEU A 400 4.32 -8.85 33.61
N ILE A 401 3.95 -8.73 32.33
CA ILE A 401 4.49 -9.55 31.24
C ILE A 401 5.97 -9.23 31.01
N CYS A 402 6.37 -7.97 31.10
CA CYS A 402 7.78 -7.56 31.03
C CYS A 402 8.60 -8.10 32.22
N LEU A 403 8.04 -8.06 33.45
CA LEU A 403 8.71 -8.59 34.65
C LEU A 403 8.84 -10.12 34.63
N LEU A 404 7.83 -10.84 34.15
CA LEU A 404 7.88 -12.30 34.01
C LEU A 404 8.94 -12.75 32.99
N ASN A 405 9.08 -12.04 31.87
CA ASN A 405 10.12 -12.34 30.88
C ASN A 405 11.54 -12.01 31.38
N PHE A 406 11.70 -10.96 32.20
CA PHE A 406 12.99 -10.62 32.80
C PHE A 406 13.44 -11.65 33.84
N THR A 407 12.49 -12.22 34.60
CA THR A 407 12.78 -13.21 35.65
C THR A 407 13.17 -14.58 35.07
N ILE A 408 12.66 -14.94 33.88
CA ILE A 408 12.99 -16.20 33.20
C ILE A 408 14.39 -16.16 32.55
N GLN A 409 14.88 -14.97 32.14
CA GLN A 409 16.24 -14.83 31.61
C GLN A 409 17.34 -14.84 32.69
N LEU A 410 17.02 -14.52 33.94
CA LEU A 410 18.00 -14.53 35.05
C LEU A 410 18.18 -15.92 35.71
N ASN A 411 17.31 -16.89 35.39
CA ASN A 411 17.34 -18.26 35.93
C ASN A 411 17.71 -19.32 34.88
N ARG A 412 18.37 -18.94 33.78
CA ARG A 412 18.96 -19.86 32.79
C ARG A 412 20.47 -19.69 32.67
#